data_AF-A0A2N2ST36-F1
#
_entry.id   AF-A0A2N2ST36-F1
#
_cell.length_a   1.000
_cell.length_b   1.000
_cell.length_c   1.000
_cell.angle_alpha   90.00
_cell.angle_beta   90.00
_cell.angle_gamma   90.00
#
_symmetry.space_group_name_H-M   'P 1'
#
loop_
_entity.id
_entity.type
_entity.pdbx_description
1 polymer ?
#
loop_
_entity_poly.entity_id
_entity_poly.type
_entity_poly.pdbx_seq_one_letter_code
_entity_poly.pdbx_strand_id
1 'polypeptide(L)'
;SDLQSEPGRPGRFVLHATVKNRADFLQAWPHLELTLTDANDSALVRKVFSPAEWVASGRIEAGFAPRGDAVVRLAFDVTAVAPTGYRVYVFYP
;
A
#
# COMPACT_ATOMS: atom_id res chain seq x y z
N SER A 1 2.36 2.73 -8.70
CA SER A 1 2.39 3.33 -7.35
C SER A 1 3.36 4.48 -7.36
N ASP A 2 3.25 5.35 -6.37
CA ASP A 2 4.16 6.46 -6.08
C ASP A 2 4.31 6.58 -4.56
N LEU A 3 5.50 6.91 -4.08
CA LEU A 3 5.77 7.10 -2.66
C LEU A 3 6.36 8.50 -2.46
N GLN A 4 5.64 9.33 -1.71
CA GLN A 4 6.03 10.72 -1.47
C GLN A 4 6.51 10.87 -0.03
N SER A 5 7.63 11.58 0.15
CA SER A 5 8.04 12.07 1.47
C SER A 5 7.29 13.37 1.77
N GLU A 6 6.81 13.55 3.00
CA GLU A 6 6.09 14.77 3.38
C GLU A 6 7.10 15.91 3.67
N PRO A 7 7.06 17.03 2.92
CA PRO A 7 7.98 18.14 3.14
C PRO A 7 7.88 18.67 4.57
N GLY A 8 9.03 18.89 5.22
CA GLY A 8 9.08 19.39 6.60
C GLY A 8 8.75 18.35 7.68
N ARG A 9 8.48 17.09 7.32
CA ARG A 9 8.27 15.99 8.27
C ARG A 9 9.15 14.77 7.91
N PRO A 10 10.45 14.79 8.27
CA PRO A 10 11.34 13.65 8.05
C PRO A 10 10.75 12.36 8.62
N GLY A 11 10.75 11.28 7.83
CA GLY A 11 10.18 10.00 8.23
C GLY A 11 8.68 9.83 7.98
N ARG A 12 7.98 10.89 7.53
CA ARG A 12 6.57 10.82 7.14
C ARG A 12 6.45 10.60 5.64
N PHE A 13 5.72 9.56 5.25
CA PHE A 13 5.52 9.19 3.86
C PHE A 13 4.04 9.02 3.54
N VAL A 14 3.70 9.20 2.25
CA VAL A 14 2.37 8.89 1.70
C VAL A 14 2.53 7.97 0.50
N LEU A 15 1.96 6.77 0.59
CA LEU A 15 1.84 5.84 -0.54
C LEU A 15 0.59 6.16 -1.35
N HIS A 16 0.78 6.42 -2.64
CA HIS A 16 -0.28 6.54 -3.64
C HIS A 16 -0.22 5.32 -4.57
N ALA A 17 -1.31 4.57 -4.68
CA ALA A 17 -1.37 3.43 -5.59
C ALA A 17 -2.79 3.19 -6.12
N THR A 18 -2.89 2.32 -7.13
CA THR A 18 -4.16 1.81 -7.62
C THR A 18 -4.08 0.30 -7.62
N VAL A 19 -4.98 -0.33 -6.86
CA VAL A 19 -5.14 -1.78 -6.84
C VAL A 19 -6.27 -2.13 -7.80
N LYS A 20 -6.10 -3.16 -8.61
CA LYS A 20 -7.09 -3.59 -9.61
C LYS A 20 -7.43 -5.06 -9.40
N ASN A 21 -8.72 -5.37 -9.27
CA ASN A 21 -9.19 -6.73 -9.42
C ASN A 21 -9.23 -7.03 -10.93
N ARG A 22 -8.32 -7.87 -11.41
CA ARG A 22 -8.26 -8.25 -12.83
C ARG A 22 -9.17 -9.44 -13.15
N ALA A 23 -9.76 -10.09 -12.17
CA ALA A 23 -10.65 -11.23 -12.37
C ALA A 23 -12.05 -10.78 -12.83
N ASP A 24 -12.76 -11.72 -13.45
CA ASP A 24 -14.18 -11.58 -13.84
C ASP A 24 -15.14 -11.94 -12.70
N PHE A 25 -14.62 -12.15 -11.48
CA PHE A 25 -15.40 -12.50 -10.30
C PHE A 25 -15.01 -11.67 -9.08
N LEU A 26 -15.90 -11.67 -8.08
CA LEU A 26 -15.73 -10.96 -6.82
C LEU A 26 -14.53 -11.53 -6.05
N GLN A 27 -13.59 -10.67 -5.64
CA GLN A 27 -12.46 -11.07 -4.79
C GLN A 27 -12.62 -10.53 -3.37
N ALA A 28 -11.91 -11.14 -2.42
CA ALA A 28 -11.66 -10.48 -1.16
C ALA A 28 -10.85 -9.19 -1.38
N TRP A 29 -10.85 -8.28 -0.40
CA TRP A 29 -9.91 -7.17 -0.41
C TRP A 29 -8.52 -7.67 -0.01
N PRO A 30 -7.46 -7.34 -0.76
CA PRO A 30 -6.12 -7.82 -0.45
C PRO A 30 -5.49 -7.05 0.71
N HIS A 31 -4.50 -7.68 1.36
CA HIS A 31 -3.53 -6.94 2.15
C HIS A 31 -2.50 -6.29 1.21
N LEU A 32 -1.93 -5.17 1.64
CA LEU A 32 -0.84 -4.51 0.94
C LEU A 32 0.44 -4.65 1.76
N GLU A 33 1.50 -5.15 1.15
CA GLU A 33 2.84 -5.08 1.73
C GLU A 33 3.61 -3.94 1.05
N LEU A 34 4.12 -3.01 1.85
CA LEU A 34 5.07 -1.99 1.42
C LEU A 34 6.44 -2.31 2.03
N THR A 35 7.44 -2.48 1.18
CA THR A 35 8.84 -2.59 1.61
C THR A 35 9.61 -1.37 1.12
N LEU A 36 10.22 -0.62 2.03
CA LEU A 36 11.17 0.46 1.71
C LEU A 36 12.56 -0.14 1.51
N THR A 37 13.31 0.32 0.50
CA THR A 37 14.62 -0.24 0.14
C THR A 37 15.73 0.80 0.08
N ASP A 38 16.96 0.34 0.28
CA ASP A 38 18.18 1.11 0.05
C ASP A 38 18.62 1.09 -1.43
N ALA A 39 19.79 1.67 -1.72
CA ALA A 39 20.29 1.81 -3.09
C ALA A 39 20.66 0.46 -3.74
N ASN A 40 20.85 -0.58 -2.92
CA ASN A 40 21.14 -1.95 -3.36
C ASN A 40 19.87 -2.82 -3.35
N ASP A 41 18.69 -2.19 -3.24
CA ASP A 41 17.38 -2.84 -3.21
C ASP A 41 17.18 -3.81 -2.01
N SER A 42 17.97 -3.59 -0.95
CA SER A 42 17.86 -4.31 0.32
C SER A 42 16.75 -3.70 1.18
N ALA A 43 15.97 -4.55 1.86
CA ALA A 43 14.82 -4.11 2.66
C ALA A 43 15.28 -3.36 3.93
N LEU A 44 14.81 -2.13 4.10
CA LEU A 44 15.03 -1.29 5.28
C LEU A 44 13.86 -1.38 6.26
N VAL A 45 12.64 -1.31 5.74
CA VAL A 45 11.39 -1.34 6.52
C VAL A 45 10.35 -2.13 5.74
N ARG A 46 9.53 -2.91 6.44
CA ARG A 46 8.34 -3.56 5.89
C ARG A 46 7.12 -3.17 6.69
N LYS A 47 6.05 -2.78 6.00
CA LYS A 47 4.75 -2.48 6.58
C LYS A 47 3.68 -3.29 5.85
N VAL A 48 2.76 -3.86 6.60
CA VAL A 48 1.58 -4.55 6.07
C VAL A 48 0.36 -3.71 6.43
N PHE A 49 -0.48 -3.45 5.44
CA PHE A 49 -1.74 -2.76 5.60
C PHE A 49 -2.88 -3.73 5.29
N SER A 50 -3.73 -3.95 6.28
CA SER A 50 -4.97 -4.69 6.13
C SER A 50 -5.98 -3.91 5.29
N PRO A 51 -6.98 -4.58 4.68
CA PRO A 51 -8.08 -3.89 3.98
C PRO A 51 -8.72 -2.76 4.78
N ALA A 52 -8.88 -2.94 6.09
CA ALA A 52 -9.50 -1.96 6.98
C ALA A 52 -8.74 -0.62 7.05
N GLU A 53 -7.45 -0.60 6.70
CA GLU A 53 -6.61 0.60 6.75
C GLU A 53 -6.72 1.47 5.49
N TRP A 54 -7.22 0.92 4.37
CA TRP A 54 -7.25 1.63 3.08
C TRP A 54 -8.54 1.49 2.28
N VAL A 55 -9.46 0.64 2.71
CA VAL A 55 -10.79 0.46 2.11
C VAL A 55 -11.83 1.05 3.04
N ALA A 56 -12.77 1.83 2.49
CA ALA A 56 -13.90 2.35 3.26
C ALA A 56 -14.75 1.19 3.81
N SER A 57 -15.19 1.25 5.07
CA SER A 57 -15.89 0.15 5.76
C SER A 57 -16.98 -0.48 4.89
N GLY A 58 -17.96 0.30 4.42
CA GLY A 58 -19.07 -0.18 3.58
C GLY A 58 -18.69 -0.87 2.25
N ARG A 59 -17.44 -0.74 1.79
CA ARG A 59 -16.92 -1.47 0.63
C ARG A 59 -16.28 -2.80 1.03
N ILE A 60 -15.80 -2.91 2.27
CA ILE A 60 -15.16 -4.14 2.78
C ILE A 60 -16.17 -5.27 2.76
N GLU A 61 -17.38 -5.07 3.28
CA GLU A 61 -18.41 -6.12 3.33
C GLU A 61 -18.93 -6.49 1.94
N ALA A 62 -18.89 -5.55 0.98
CA ALA A 62 -19.28 -5.78 -0.40
C ALA A 62 -18.27 -6.60 -1.22
N GLY A 63 -17.03 -6.73 -0.74
CA GLY A 63 -15.93 -7.35 -1.49
C GLY A 63 -15.40 -6.49 -2.64
N PHE A 64 -14.32 -6.97 -3.27
CA PHE A 64 -13.66 -6.26 -4.36
C PHE A 64 -14.28 -6.66 -5.71
N ALA A 65 -15.09 -5.76 -6.26
CA ALA A 65 -15.85 -5.97 -7.49
C ALA A 65 -15.01 -6.53 -8.67
N PRO A 66 -15.57 -7.42 -9.50
CA PRO A 66 -14.95 -7.87 -10.75
C PRO A 66 -14.49 -6.71 -11.61
N ARG A 67 -13.30 -6.81 -12.22
CA ARG A 67 -12.70 -5.76 -13.07
C ARG A 67 -12.60 -4.37 -12.42
N GLY A 68 -12.83 -4.27 -11.11
CA GLY A 68 -12.86 -3.01 -10.39
C GLY A 68 -11.46 -2.51 -10.03
N ASP A 69 -11.39 -1.22 -9.70
CA ASP A 69 -10.20 -0.58 -9.15
C ASP A 69 -10.48 0.12 -7.83
N ALA A 70 -9.40 0.32 -7.07
CA ALA A 70 -9.42 1.05 -5.81
C ALA A 70 -8.16 1.89 -5.67
N VAL A 71 -8.36 3.17 -5.33
CA VAL A 71 -7.28 4.11 -5.05
C VAL A 71 -6.82 3.94 -3.60
N VAL A 72 -5.52 3.83 -3.42
CA VAL A 72 -4.84 3.74 -2.13
C VAL A 72 -4.17 5.08 -1.85
N ARG A 73 -4.44 5.64 -0.67
CA ARG A 73 -3.71 6.79 -0.11
C ARG A 73 -3.41 6.52 1.36
N LEU A 74 -2.21 6.04 1.64
CA LEU A 74 -1.79 5.62 2.97
C LEU A 74 -0.67 6.52 3.48
N ALA A 75 -0.95 7.31 4.52
CA ALA A 75 0.06 8.09 5.22
C ALA A 75 0.63 7.26 6.39
N PHE A 76 1.95 7.22 6.54
CA PHE A 76 2.59 6.44 7.58
C PHE A 76 3.95 7.02 7.98
N ASP A 77 4.37 6.70 9.20
CA ASP A 77 5.68 7.09 9.73
C ASP A 77 6.67 5.93 9.73
N VAL A 78 7.94 6.26 9.53
CA VAL A 78 9.11 5.40 9.73
C VAL A 78 10.21 6.20 10.43
N THR A 79 10.94 5.56 11.33
CA THR A 79 11.96 6.22 12.14
C THR A 79 13.35 5.92 11.60
N ALA A 80 14.18 6.96 11.47
CA ALA A 80 15.62 6.85 11.19
C ALA A 80 16.00 6.07 9.91
N VAL A 81 15.21 6.17 8.85
CA VAL A 81 15.53 5.59 7.53
C VAL A 81 15.52 6.63 6.42
N ALA A 82 16.45 6.48 5.48
CA ALA A 82 16.55 7.27 4.25
C ALA A 82 16.43 6.33 3.04
N PRO A 83 15.22 5.84 2.74
CA PRO A 83 15.01 4.93 1.63
C PRO A 83 15.30 5.61 0.30
N THR A 84 15.91 4.87 -0.62
CA THR A 84 16.13 5.32 -2.01
C THR A 84 15.19 4.61 -2.98
N GLY A 85 14.47 3.59 -2.52
CA GLY A 85 13.50 2.83 -3.31
C GLY A 85 12.36 2.27 -2.45
N TYR A 86 11.39 1.65 -3.10
CA TYR A 86 10.32 0.91 -2.45
C TYR A 86 9.71 -0.15 -3.38
N ARG A 87 9.05 -1.15 -2.80
CA ARG A 87 8.29 -2.21 -3.47
C ARG A 87 6.92 -2.34 -2.83
N VAL A 88 5.89 -2.61 -3.64
CA VAL A 88 4.52 -2.83 -3.16
C VAL A 88 3.99 -4.14 -3.72
N TYR A 89 3.45 -4.97 -2.84
CA TYR A 89 2.79 -6.22 -3.20
C TYR A 89 1.36 -6.25 -2.67
N VAL A 90 0.49 -6.95 -3.41
CA VAL A 90 -0.84 -7.34 -2.96
C VAL A 90 -0.78 -8.82 -2.59
N PHE A 91 -1.42 -9.22 -1.49
CA PHE A 91 -1.49 -10.62 -1.11
C PHE A 91 -2.78 -10.93 -0.34
N TYR A 92 -3.11 -12.22 -0.24
CA TYR A 92 -4.25 -12.74 0.51
C TYR A 92 -3.70 -13.71 1.57
N PRO A 93 -3.78 -13.37 2.88
CA PRO A 93 -3.27 -14.22 3.95
C PRO A 93 -4.12 -15.46 4.18
#